data_AF-A0A536RPV0-F1
#
_entry.id   AF-A0A536RPV0-F1
#
_cell.length_a   1.000
_cell.length_b   1.000
_cell.length_c   1.000
_cell.angle_alpha   90.00
_cell.angle_beta   90.00
_cell.angle_gamma   90.00
#
_symmetry.space_group_name_H-M   'P 1'
#
loop_
_entity.id
_entity.type
_entity.pdbx_description
1 polymer ?
#
loop_
_entity_poly.entity_id
_entity_poly.type
_entity_poly.pdbx_seq_one_letter_code
_entity_poly.pdbx_strand_id
1 'polypeptide(L)'
;MIKKRRPSAAGLARQLGIPKSRGVEAVLKAQLIAAVTREIERRRLTHAEVAARSGLPRTAVTGILSGSLQKVTIDRVLRLLEAVGLEATVRVTRAS
;
A
#
# COMPACT_ATOMS: atom_id res chain seq x y z
N MET A 1 11.51 -37.55 2.48
CA MET A 1 11.24 -36.26 1.80
C MET A 1 11.19 -35.15 2.84
N ILE A 2 12.15 -34.21 2.84
CA ILE A 2 12.14 -33.08 3.78
C ILE A 2 11.12 -32.05 3.28
N LYS A 3 9.99 -31.88 3.99
CA LYS A 3 9.03 -30.80 3.73
C LYS A 3 9.73 -29.46 3.97
N LYS A 4 10.17 -28.77 2.91
CA LYS A 4 10.66 -27.38 3.00
C LYS A 4 9.52 -26.50 3.50
N ARG A 5 9.56 -26.13 4.79
CA ARG A 5 8.61 -25.18 5.39
C ARG A 5 8.94 -23.80 4.83
N ARG A 6 8.04 -23.21 4.03
CA ARG A 6 8.22 -21.84 3.55
C ARG A 6 8.22 -20.90 4.77
N PRO A 7 9.21 -20.01 4.92
CA PRO A 7 9.19 -19.04 6.01
C PRO A 7 7.97 -18.12 5.88
N SER A 8 7.36 -17.75 7.01
CA SER A 8 6.33 -16.71 7.03
C SER A 8 6.94 -15.37 6.58
N ALA A 9 6.13 -14.43 6.08
CA ALA A 9 6.63 -13.11 5.69
C ALA A 9 7.42 -12.42 6.82
N ALA A 10 6.95 -12.56 8.07
CA ALA A 10 7.65 -12.06 9.25
C ALA A 10 8.97 -12.80 9.54
N GLY A 11 8.98 -14.13 9.35
CA GLY A 11 10.19 -14.94 9.51
C GLY A 11 11.25 -14.61 8.46
N LEU A 12 10.82 -14.44 7.21
CA LEU A 12 11.70 -14.06 6.10
C LEU A 12 12.25 -12.63 6.28
N ALA A 13 11.41 -11.67 6.70
CA ALA A 13 11.85 -10.30 6.97
C ALA A 13 12.94 -10.25 8.05
N ARG A 14 12.80 -11.07 9.11
CA ARG A 14 13.81 -11.21 10.16
C ARG A 14 15.12 -11.79 9.61
N GLN A 15 15.04 -12.84 8.79
CA GLN A 15 16.21 -13.45 8.16
C GLN A 15 16.95 -12.48 7.22
N LEU A 16 16.22 -11.58 6.56
CA LEU A 16 16.78 -10.57 5.67
C LEU A 16 17.23 -9.28 6.38
N GLY A 17 17.17 -9.23 7.73
CA GLY A 17 17.56 -8.05 8.50
C GLY A 17 16.67 -6.81 8.25
N ILE A 18 15.44 -7.01 7.80
CA ILE A 18 14.51 -5.92 7.53
C ILE A 18 13.99 -5.36 8.87
N PRO A 19 14.14 -4.04 9.13
CA PRO A 19 13.61 -3.43 10.35
C PRO A 19 12.10 -3.65 10.51
N LYS A 20 11.63 -3.89 11.73
CA LYS A 20 10.19 -4.09 12.04
C LYS A 20 9.36 -2.92 11.51
N SER A 21 9.84 -1.68 11.65
CA SER A 21 9.21 -0.46 11.13
C SER A 21 9.00 -0.50 9.61
N ARG A 22 10.01 -0.95 8.85
CA ARG A 22 9.92 -1.07 7.39
C ARG A 22 8.89 -2.14 6.97
N GLY A 23 8.80 -3.23 7.72
CA GLY A 23 7.76 -4.24 7.52
C GLY A 23 6.36 -3.68 7.78
N VAL A 24 6.17 -2.95 8.87
CA VAL A 24 4.90 -2.29 9.21
C VAL A 24 4.51 -1.28 8.13
N GLU A 25 5.45 -0.44 7.68
CA GLU A 25 5.23 0.54 6.62
C GLU A 25 4.80 -0.14 5.30
N ALA A 26 5.46 -1.23 4.92
CA ALA A 26 5.13 -1.97 3.70
C ALA A 26 3.71 -2.57 3.76
N VAL A 27 3.35 -3.17 4.89
CA VAL A 27 2.00 -3.74 5.10
C VAL A 27 0.93 -2.64 5.06
N LEU A 28 1.17 -1.51 5.75
CA LEU A 28 0.24 -0.39 5.77
C LEU A 28 0.01 0.16 4.35
N LYS A 29 1.09 0.43 3.60
CA LYS A 29 0.98 0.92 2.21
C LYS A 29 0.22 -0.07 1.33
N ALA A 30 0.52 -1.37 1.44
CA ALA A 30 -0.16 -2.39 0.65
C ALA A 30 -1.67 -2.46 0.96
N GLN A 31 -2.06 -2.38 2.23
CA GLN A 31 -3.47 -2.39 2.65
C GLN A 31 -4.23 -1.18 2.12
N LEU A 32 -3.65 0.02 2.25
CA LEU A 32 -4.25 1.27 1.78
C LEU A 32 -4.37 1.28 0.25
N ILE A 33 -3.32 0.89 -0.49
CA ILE A 33 -3.36 0.81 -1.96
C ILE A 33 -4.39 -0.22 -2.42
N ALA A 34 -4.48 -1.38 -1.76
CA ALA A 34 -5.51 -2.38 -2.08
C ALA A 34 -6.94 -1.83 -1.86
N ALA A 35 -7.15 -0.98 -0.84
CA ALA A 35 -8.43 -0.30 -0.65
C ALA A 35 -8.74 0.69 -1.78
N VAL A 36 -7.75 1.47 -2.21
CA VAL A 36 -7.86 2.35 -3.39
C VAL A 36 -8.23 1.54 -4.64
N THR A 37 -7.52 0.43 -4.93
CA THR A 37 -7.77 -0.39 -6.12
C THR A 37 -9.19 -0.94 -6.15
N ARG A 38 -9.67 -1.50 -5.03
CA ARG A 38 -11.05 -2.00 -4.93
C ARG A 38 -12.08 -0.91 -5.19
N GLU A 39 -11.84 0.30 -4.68
CA GLU A 39 -12.75 1.42 -4.84
C GLU A 39 -12.75 1.97 -6.29
N ILE A 40 -11.59 1.99 -6.94
CA ILE A 40 -11.44 2.30 -8.36
C ILE A 40 -12.27 1.31 -9.20
N GLU A 41 -12.15 0.01 -8.92
CA GLU A 41 -12.91 -1.04 -9.62
C GLU A 41 -14.41 -0.88 -9.39
N ARG A 42 -14.84 -0.68 -8.13
CA ARG A 42 -16.24 -0.49 -7.75
C ARG A 42 -16.89 0.70 -8.45
N ARG A 43 -16.15 1.80 -8.59
CA ARG A 43 -16.63 3.06 -9.19
C ARG A 43 -16.28 3.20 -10.69
N ARG A 44 -15.57 2.22 -11.26
CA ARG A 44 -15.05 2.22 -12.64
C ARG A 44 -14.24 3.47 -12.99
N LEU A 45 -13.42 3.95 -12.05
CA LEU A 45 -12.58 5.13 -12.26
C LEU A 45 -11.37 4.76 -13.14
N THR A 46 -10.99 5.68 -14.03
CA THR A 46 -9.76 5.58 -14.79
C THR A 46 -8.59 6.15 -14.00
N HIS A 47 -7.36 5.72 -14.32
CA HIS A 47 -6.16 6.30 -13.70
C HIS A 47 -6.02 7.81 -13.97
N ALA A 48 -6.58 8.33 -15.07
CA ALA A 48 -6.59 9.77 -15.35
C ALA A 48 -7.48 10.53 -14.36
N GLU A 49 -8.69 10.02 -14.07
CA GLU A 49 -9.60 10.66 -13.13
C GLU A 49 -9.02 10.67 -11.71
N VAL A 50 -8.41 9.55 -11.29
CA VAL A 50 -7.73 9.44 -9.99
C VAL A 50 -6.55 10.41 -9.92
N ALA A 51 -5.76 10.53 -10.99
CA ALA A 51 -4.66 11.49 -11.08
C ALA A 51 -5.14 12.94 -10.95
N ALA A 52 -6.19 13.32 -11.68
CA ALA A 52 -6.77 14.65 -11.62
C ALA A 52 -7.28 14.99 -10.21
N ARG A 53 -7.94 14.05 -9.53
CA ARG A 53 -8.49 14.25 -8.18
C ARG A 53 -7.42 14.25 -7.08
N SER A 54 -6.36 13.47 -7.22
CA SER A 54 -5.28 13.36 -6.22
C SER A 54 -4.19 14.43 -6.36
N GLY A 55 -4.17 15.17 -7.47
CA GLY A 55 -3.08 16.09 -7.81
C GLY A 55 -1.76 15.39 -8.14
N LEU A 56 -1.76 14.07 -8.35
CA LEU A 56 -0.57 13.29 -8.71
C LEU A 56 -0.47 13.11 -10.23
N PRO A 57 0.76 13.06 -10.79
CA PRO A 57 0.94 12.68 -12.19
C PRO A 57 0.34 11.30 -12.50
N ARG A 58 -0.25 11.11 -13.69
CA ARG A 58 -0.82 9.80 -14.08
C ARG A 58 0.19 8.65 -14.00
N THR A 59 1.45 8.89 -14.36
CA THR A 59 2.54 7.89 -14.27
C THR A 59 2.78 7.45 -12.82
N ALA A 60 2.68 8.39 -11.87
CA ALA A 60 2.76 8.09 -10.45
C ALA A 60 1.58 7.24 -9.97
N VAL A 61 0.35 7.60 -10.37
CA VAL A 61 -0.85 6.82 -10.04
C VAL A 61 -0.70 5.38 -10.54
N THR A 62 -0.37 5.21 -11.82
CA THR A 62 -0.15 3.87 -12.41
C THR A 62 0.91 3.08 -11.66
N GLY A 63 2.07 3.68 -11.36
CA GLY A 63 3.14 2.99 -10.64
C GLY A 63 2.76 2.59 -9.22
N ILE A 64 1.98 3.42 -8.51
CA ILE A 64 1.48 3.09 -7.18
C ILE A 64 0.50 1.92 -7.26
N LEU A 65 -0.50 2.00 -8.14
CA LEU A 65 -1.54 0.98 -8.30
C LEU A 65 -0.99 -0.35 -8.83
N SER A 66 0.10 -0.33 -9.58
CA SER A 66 0.81 -1.54 -10.03
C SER A 66 1.69 -2.18 -8.94
N GLY A 67 1.69 -1.65 -7.72
CA GLY A 67 2.42 -2.23 -6.58
C GLY A 67 3.86 -1.76 -6.42
N SER A 68 4.28 -0.66 -7.05
CA SER A 68 5.62 -0.09 -6.82
C SER A 68 5.68 0.63 -5.47
N LEU A 69 5.97 -0.10 -4.38
CA LEU A 69 5.93 0.43 -3.01
C LEU A 69 7.23 1.11 -2.54
N GLN A 70 8.36 0.86 -3.22
CA GLN A 70 9.70 1.21 -2.73
C GLN A 70 9.93 2.72 -2.59
N LYS A 71 9.36 3.53 -3.50
CA LYS A 71 9.53 5.00 -3.50
C LYS A 71 8.23 5.75 -3.18
N VAL A 72 7.22 5.04 -2.71
CA VAL A 72 5.91 5.61 -2.41
C VAL A 72 5.83 5.94 -0.94
N THR A 73 5.65 7.23 -0.67
CA THR A 73 5.39 7.79 0.66
C THR A 73 3.93 7.56 1.07
N ILE A 74 3.66 7.51 2.37
CA ILE A 74 2.29 7.41 2.90
C ILE A 74 1.41 8.57 2.42
N ASP A 75 1.91 9.82 2.43
CA ASP A 75 1.17 11.01 1.97
C ASP A 75 0.52 10.80 0.58
N ARG A 76 1.31 10.31 -0.38
CA ARG A 76 0.83 10.02 -1.74
C ARG A 76 -0.27 8.96 -1.76
N VAL A 77 -0.23 7.98 -0.88
CA VAL A 77 -1.29 6.96 -0.76
C VAL A 77 -2.55 7.58 -0.14
N LEU A 78 -2.40 8.46 0.84
CA LEU A 78 -3.53 9.17 1.46
C LEU A 78 -4.27 10.05 0.44
N ARG A 79 -3.54 10.78 -0.41
CA ARG A 79 -4.14 11.55 -1.52
C ARG A 79 -4.94 10.67 -2.50
N LEU A 80 -4.50 9.43 -2.72
CA LEU A 80 -5.25 8.48 -3.56
C LEU A 80 -6.53 8.01 -2.89
N LEU A 81 -6.52 7.78 -1.57
CA LEU A 81 -7.72 7.44 -0.81
C LEU A 81 -8.76 8.55 -0.90
N GLU A 82 -8.35 9.79 -0.63
CA GLU A 82 -9.20 10.97 -0.75
C GLU A 82 -9.77 11.11 -2.17
N ALA A 83 -8.93 10.93 -3.19
CA ALA A 83 -9.35 11.00 -4.60
C ALA A 83 -10.42 9.98 -4.99
N VAL A 84 -10.46 8.82 -4.33
CA VAL A 84 -11.49 7.79 -4.53
C VAL A 84 -12.64 7.89 -3.53
N GLY A 85 -12.63 8.88 -2.63
CA GLY A 85 -13.68 9.15 -1.64
C GLY A 85 -13.61 8.26 -0.40
N LEU A 86 -12.42 7.75 -0.06
CA LEU A 86 -12.17 6.99 1.15
C LEU A 86 -11.44 7.85 2.20
N GLU A 87 -11.72 7.59 3.47
CA GLU A 87 -11.05 8.21 4.61
C GLU A 87 -10.20 7.17 5.35
N ALA A 88 -8.95 7.52 5.68
CA ALA A 88 -8.05 6.65 6.42
C ALA A 88 -8.10 6.97 7.93
N THR A 89 -8.43 5.98 8.75
CA THR A 89 -8.36 6.10 10.21
C THR A 89 -7.12 5.39 10.75
N VAL A 90 -6.38 6.03 11.66
CA VAL A 90 -5.20 5.42 12.31
C VAL A 90 -5.55 4.97 13.72
N ARG A 91 -5.22 3.72 14.06
CA ARG A 91 -5.30 3.19 15.43
C ARG A 91 -3.92 2.75 15.88
N VAL A 92 -3.54 3.14 17.10
CA VAL A 92 -2.28 2.76 17.73
C VAL A 92 -2.56 1.78 18.87
N THR A 93 -1.70 0.78 19.05
CA THR A 93 -1.75 -0.20 20.14
C THR A 93 -0.38 -0.29 20.82
N ARG A 94 -0.33 -0.84 22.04
CA ARG A 94 0.95 -1.10 22.71
C ARG A 94 1.77 -2.12 21.92
N ALA A 95 3.05 -1.84 21.75
CA ALA A 95 3.98 -2.78 21.14
C ALA A 95 4.21 -3.98 22.08
N SER A 96 4.01 -5.18 21.55
CA SER A 96 4.46 -6.45 22.12
C SER A 96 5.65 -7.04 21.38
#